data_AF-A0AA44DJR7-F1
#
_entry.id   AF-A0AA44DJR7-F1
#
_cell.length_a   1.000
_cell.length_b   1.000
_cell.length_c   1.000
_cell.angle_alpha   90.00
_cell.angle_beta   90.00
_cell.angle_gamma   90.00
#
_symmetry.space_group_name_H-M   'P 1'
#
loop_
_entity.id
_entity.type
_entity.pdbx_description
1 polymer ?
#
loop_
_entity_poly.entity_id
_entity_poly.type
_entity_poly.pdbx_seq_one_letter_code
_entity_poly.pdbx_strand_id
1 'polypeptide(L)'
;MIFNYIQAKEIYELIFEWLTTKSVAEYARKSDFTKFQKKLWNPILKAIDELTNKEDLSKEEKEFLELTLYRGDIFRVLRYRPRDRRFVFPMEEYQSWSSSIEGLLKIPGIPRESLLLIGKADMGIDIFGLLHFLFKYEYVKNIDIEIYPQKIYKYEKEKEIAYKTSFDKIKKIVVVDKKDLSEHKEKIIKEIPKELWGRKSLR
;
A
#
# COMPACT_ATOMS: atom_id res chain seq x y z
N MET A 1 -5.75 -19.24 15.87
CA MET A 1 -4.46 -18.61 15.50
C MET A 1 -4.40 -18.54 13.99
N ILE A 2 -4.30 -17.33 13.44
CA ILE A 2 -4.45 -17.04 12.01
C ILE A 2 -3.18 -17.40 11.22
N PHE A 3 -2.02 -17.08 11.80
CA PHE A 3 -0.70 -17.44 11.29
C PHE A 3 0.07 -18.26 12.33
N ASN A 4 0.84 -19.26 11.92
CA ASN A 4 1.78 -19.85 12.88
C ASN A 4 2.97 -18.91 13.15
N TYR A 5 3.75 -19.20 14.19
CA TYR A 5 4.88 -18.36 14.61
C TYR A 5 5.90 -18.11 13.49
N ILE A 6 6.23 -19.12 12.69
CA ILE A 6 7.20 -19.01 11.59
C ILE A 6 6.66 -18.05 10.52
N GLN A 7 5.39 -18.24 10.11
CA GLN A 7 4.73 -17.39 9.13
C GLN A 7 4.62 -15.94 9.62
N ALA A 8 4.27 -15.73 10.89
CA ALA A 8 4.16 -14.39 11.45
C ALA A 8 5.52 -13.66 11.47
N LYS A 9 6.60 -14.37 11.83
CA LYS A 9 7.95 -13.81 11.77
C LYS A 9 8.34 -13.41 10.34
N GLU A 10 8.10 -14.30 9.37
CA GLU A 10 8.38 -14.03 7.95
C GLU A 10 7.56 -12.85 7.41
N ILE A 11 6.27 -12.77 7.77
CA ILE A 11 5.40 -11.63 7.41
C ILE A 11 6.00 -10.34 7.96
N TYR A 12 6.38 -10.32 9.23
CA TYR A 12 6.98 -9.14 9.85
C TYR A 12 8.29 -8.71 9.16
N GLU A 13 9.20 -9.66 8.93
CA GLU A 13 10.47 -9.41 8.24
C GLU A 13 10.26 -8.83 6.83
N LEU A 14 9.29 -9.37 6.09
CA LEU A 14 8.95 -8.87 4.75
C LEU A 14 8.25 -7.52 4.78
N ILE A 15 7.40 -7.22 5.77
CA ILE A 15 6.83 -5.88 5.96
C ILE A 15 7.93 -4.88 6.30
N PHE A 16 8.89 -5.27 7.15
CA PHE A 16 10.05 -4.45 7.45
C PHE A 16 10.86 -4.15 6.19
N GLU A 17 11.19 -5.18 5.39
CA GLU A 17 11.87 -5.01 4.09
C GLU A 17 11.07 -4.10 3.15
N TRP A 18 9.75 -4.31 3.06
CA TRP A 18 8.84 -3.50 2.25
C TRP A 18 8.92 -2.02 2.64
N LEU A 19 8.72 -1.70 3.93
CA LEU A 19 8.68 -0.31 4.42
C LEU A 19 10.03 0.39 4.29
N THR A 20 11.13 -0.33 4.54
CA THR A 20 12.47 0.26 4.54
C THR A 20 13.06 0.43 3.15
N THR A 21 12.62 -0.35 2.16
CA THR A 21 13.26 -0.37 0.83
C THR A 21 12.32 -0.18 -0.36
N LYS A 22 11.01 -0.37 -0.20
CA LYS A 22 10.05 -0.41 -1.33
C LYS A 22 8.80 0.46 -1.17
N SER A 23 8.44 0.89 0.04
CA SER A 23 7.27 1.77 0.25
C SER A 23 7.59 3.23 -0.07
N VAL A 24 8.81 3.67 0.23
CA VAL A 24 9.30 4.99 -0.19
C VAL A 24 9.40 4.97 -1.71
N ALA A 25 9.09 6.10 -2.37
CA ALA A 25 9.07 6.29 -3.83
C ALA A 25 10.43 6.08 -4.56
N GLU A 26 11.30 5.23 -4.01
CA GLU A 26 12.51 4.70 -4.60
C GLU A 26 12.22 3.70 -5.73
N TYR A 27 13.26 3.37 -6.48
CA TYR A 27 13.15 2.48 -7.63
C TYR A 27 12.86 1.04 -7.19
N ALA A 28 11.62 0.59 -7.37
CA ALA A 28 11.23 -0.82 -7.26
C ALA A 28 11.08 -1.46 -8.65
N ARG A 29 11.66 -2.66 -8.82
CA ARG A 29 11.49 -3.44 -10.05
C ARG A 29 10.21 -4.28 -9.96
N LYS A 30 9.64 -4.66 -11.12
CA LYS A 30 8.52 -5.60 -11.17
C LYS A 30 8.81 -6.90 -10.40
N SER A 31 10.03 -7.43 -10.52
CA SER A 31 10.47 -8.62 -9.78
C SER A 31 10.38 -8.47 -8.26
N ASP A 32 10.58 -7.25 -7.75
CA ASP A 32 10.44 -6.97 -6.31
C ASP A 32 8.98 -7.13 -5.91
N PHE A 33 8.05 -6.49 -6.63
CA PHE A 33 6.61 -6.63 -6.39
C PHE A 33 6.14 -8.08 -6.51
N THR A 34 6.64 -8.85 -7.48
CA THR A 34 6.31 -10.27 -7.60
C THR A 34 6.82 -11.10 -6.40
N LYS A 35 8.01 -10.80 -5.86
CA LYS A 35 8.54 -11.44 -4.64
C LYS A 35 7.62 -11.18 -3.45
N PHE A 36 7.26 -9.91 -3.19
CA PHE A 36 6.37 -9.55 -2.07
C PHE A 36 4.97 -10.11 -2.26
N GLN A 37 4.44 -10.09 -3.49
CA GLN A 37 3.15 -10.71 -3.79
C GLN A 37 3.13 -12.18 -3.39
N LYS A 38 4.15 -12.95 -3.79
CA LYS A 38 4.21 -14.38 -3.52
C LYS A 38 4.41 -14.68 -2.03
N LYS A 39 5.34 -13.99 -1.38
CA LYS A 39 5.82 -14.35 -0.03
C LYS A 39 5.12 -13.63 1.11
N LEU A 40 4.63 -12.41 0.87
CA LEU A 40 4.00 -11.58 1.90
C LEU A 40 2.50 -11.48 1.67
N TRP A 41 2.07 -10.97 0.51
CA TRP A 41 0.66 -10.64 0.30
C TRP A 41 -0.23 -11.87 0.12
N ASN A 42 0.19 -12.89 -0.65
CA ASN A 42 -0.62 -14.09 -0.86
C ASN A 42 -1.01 -14.82 0.43
N PRO A 43 -0.10 -15.07 1.41
CA PRO A 43 -0.48 -15.63 2.70
C PRO A 43 -1.53 -14.82 3.45
N ILE A 44 -1.37 -13.49 3.48
CA ILE A 44 -2.31 -12.58 4.15
C ILE A 44 -3.68 -12.61 3.45
N LEU A 45 -3.68 -12.55 2.12
CA LEU A 45 -4.90 -12.57 1.31
C LEU A 45 -5.65 -13.89 1.44
N LYS A 46 -4.94 -15.01 1.52
CA LYS A 46 -5.54 -16.33 1.77
C LYS A 46 -6.23 -16.36 3.13
N ALA A 47 -5.60 -15.83 4.18
CA ALA A 47 -6.20 -15.75 5.50
C ALA A 47 -7.44 -14.82 5.49
N ILE A 48 -7.38 -13.67 4.83
CA ILE A 48 -8.52 -12.77 4.67
C ILE A 48 -9.68 -13.47 3.96
N ASP A 49 -9.41 -14.17 2.86
CA ASP A 49 -10.43 -14.90 2.09
C ASP A 49 -11.08 -16.02 2.92
N GLU A 50 -10.27 -16.85 3.58
CA GLU A 50 -10.77 -17.92 4.45
C GLU A 50 -11.66 -17.38 5.58
N LEU A 51 -11.26 -16.27 6.23
CA LEU A 51 -12.02 -15.68 7.31
C LEU A 51 -13.27 -14.93 6.83
N THR A 52 -13.22 -14.29 5.66
CA THR A 52 -14.39 -13.58 5.11
C THR A 52 -15.52 -14.54 4.72
N ASN A 53 -15.18 -15.77 4.36
CA ASN A 53 -16.14 -16.82 3.99
C ASN A 53 -16.55 -17.73 5.16
N LYS A 54 -16.02 -17.50 6.37
CA LYS A 54 -16.32 -18.29 7.56
C LYS A 54 -17.61 -17.78 8.20
N GLU A 55 -18.53 -18.70 8.52
CA GLU A 55 -19.82 -18.35 9.15
C GLU A 55 -19.63 -17.74 10.55
N ASP A 56 -18.79 -18.38 11.37
CA ASP A 56 -18.52 -17.96 12.75
C ASP A 56 -17.07 -17.55 12.95
N LEU A 57 -16.86 -16.26 13.20
CA LEU A 57 -15.56 -15.70 13.53
C LEU A 57 -15.38 -15.55 15.04
N SER A 58 -14.23 -16.03 15.53
CA SER A 58 -13.76 -15.71 16.88
C SER A 58 -13.46 -14.22 17.02
N LYS A 59 -13.36 -13.74 18.26
CA LYS A 59 -13.04 -12.33 18.54
C LYS A 59 -11.73 -11.89 17.89
N GLU A 60 -10.71 -12.74 17.95
CA GLU A 60 -9.40 -12.48 17.36
C GLU A 60 -9.47 -12.40 15.83
N GLU A 61 -10.21 -13.30 15.17
CA GLU A 61 -10.39 -13.28 13.71
C GLU A 61 -11.17 -12.05 13.24
N LYS A 62 -12.19 -11.62 13.98
CA LYS A 62 -12.91 -10.37 13.71
C LYS A 62 -11.97 -9.18 13.80
N GLU A 63 -11.20 -9.09 14.88
CA GLU A 63 -10.26 -7.99 15.09
C GLU A 63 -9.16 -7.97 14.01
N PHE A 64 -8.67 -9.13 13.58
CA PHE A 64 -7.74 -9.20 12.45
C PHE A 64 -8.30 -8.58 11.18
N LEU A 65 -9.53 -8.94 10.79
CA LEU A 65 -10.19 -8.38 9.61
C LEU A 65 -10.44 -6.88 9.76
N GLU A 66 -10.89 -6.43 10.93
CA GLU A 66 -11.17 -5.02 11.22
C GLU A 66 -9.91 -4.15 11.14
N LEU A 67 -8.78 -4.64 11.65
CA LEU A 67 -7.52 -3.89 11.65
C LEU A 67 -6.76 -3.97 10.32
N THR A 68 -6.77 -5.14 9.68
CA THR A 68 -5.93 -5.41 8.51
C THR A 68 -6.58 -4.95 7.21
N LEU A 69 -7.90 -5.06 7.10
CA LEU A 69 -8.58 -4.82 5.83
C LEU A 69 -8.97 -3.35 5.67
N TYR A 70 -8.44 -2.72 4.63
CA TYR A 70 -8.72 -1.32 4.32
C TYR A 70 -9.73 -1.17 3.18
N ARG A 71 -10.77 -0.35 3.43
CA ARG A 71 -11.74 0.09 2.42
C ARG A 71 -11.89 1.60 2.51
N GLY A 72 -11.52 2.31 1.46
CA GLY A 72 -11.49 3.76 1.51
C GLY A 72 -10.75 4.40 0.35
N ASP A 73 -10.59 5.71 0.43
CA ASP A 73 -9.81 6.44 -0.57
C ASP A 73 -8.33 6.09 -0.43
N ILE A 74 -7.67 5.97 -1.57
CA ILE A 74 -6.23 5.69 -1.64
C ILE A 74 -5.56 6.68 -2.56
N PHE A 75 -4.34 7.04 -2.20
CA PHE A 75 -3.56 8.06 -2.87
C PHE A 75 -2.15 7.55 -3.14
N ARG A 76 -1.61 7.87 -4.30
CA ARG A 76 -0.24 7.53 -4.64
C ARG A 76 0.39 8.62 -5.48
N VAL A 77 1.64 8.95 -5.14
CA VAL A 77 2.43 9.90 -5.89
C VAL A 77 3.43 9.16 -6.75
N LEU A 78 3.45 9.50 -8.03
CA LEU A 78 4.45 9.06 -8.99
C LEU A 78 5.17 10.29 -9.55
N ARG A 79 6.38 10.08 -10.06
CA ARG A 79 7.11 11.13 -10.77
C ARG A 79 6.37 11.50 -12.05
N TYR A 80 6.05 12.79 -12.20
CA TYR A 80 5.48 13.29 -13.44
C TYR A 80 6.56 13.47 -14.51
N ARG A 81 6.28 13.00 -15.73
CA ARG A 81 7.09 13.22 -16.93
C ARG A 81 6.17 13.66 -18.07
N PRO A 82 6.21 14.94 -18.48
CA PRO A 82 5.27 15.48 -19.48
C PRO A 82 5.29 14.75 -20.83
N ARG A 83 6.43 14.13 -21.17
CA ARG A 83 6.62 13.40 -22.43
C ARG A 83 6.08 11.97 -22.39
N ASP A 84 5.69 11.48 -21.22
CA ASP A 84 5.16 10.13 -21.10
C ASP A 84 3.79 10.07 -21.79
N ARG A 85 3.65 9.13 -22.71
CA ARG A 85 2.38 8.92 -23.44
C ARG A 85 1.32 8.27 -22.55
N ARG A 86 1.73 7.68 -21.43
CA ARG A 86 0.94 6.85 -20.52
C ARG A 86 1.54 6.91 -19.13
N PHE A 87 0.73 7.14 -18.12
CA PHE A 87 1.20 7.55 -16.79
C PHE A 87 1.16 6.46 -15.72
N VAL A 88 0.33 5.44 -15.91
CA VAL A 88 0.12 4.36 -14.94
C VAL A 88 0.16 3.02 -15.66
N PHE A 89 0.86 2.06 -15.05
CA PHE A 89 0.90 0.68 -15.52
C PHE A 89 0.15 -0.19 -14.49
N PRO A 90 -0.98 -0.81 -14.87
CA PRO A 90 -1.65 -1.79 -14.02
C PRO A 90 -0.71 -2.94 -13.74
N MET A 91 -0.67 -3.36 -12.48
CA MET A 91 0.08 -4.54 -12.07
C MET A 91 -0.83 -5.44 -11.27
N GLU A 92 -0.61 -6.74 -11.42
CA GLU A 92 -1.33 -7.75 -10.65
C GLU A 92 -0.84 -7.82 -9.21
N GLU A 93 0.34 -7.26 -8.96
CA GLU A 93 0.97 -7.19 -7.66
C GLU A 93 0.51 -5.97 -6.83
N TYR A 94 0.42 -6.17 -5.53
CA TYR A 94 0.19 -5.12 -4.54
C TYR A 94 1.36 -4.13 -4.52
N GLN A 95 1.01 -2.86 -4.44
CA GLN A 95 1.91 -1.72 -4.48
C GLN A 95 1.64 -0.81 -3.28
N SER A 96 2.59 0.09 -2.99
CA SER A 96 2.46 1.08 -1.92
C SER A 96 1.50 2.19 -2.34
N TRP A 97 0.57 2.49 -1.44
CA TRP A 97 -0.38 3.60 -1.46
C TRP A 97 -0.45 4.22 -0.06
N SER A 98 -1.01 5.42 0.05
CA SER A 98 -1.41 5.98 1.32
C SER A 98 -2.93 6.06 1.40
N SER A 99 -3.50 5.87 2.59
CA SER A 99 -4.93 6.12 2.84
C SER A 99 -5.28 7.61 2.93
N SER A 100 -4.30 8.53 2.90
CA SER A 100 -4.57 9.96 3.00
C SER A 100 -3.51 10.84 2.33
N ILE A 101 -3.90 12.06 1.96
CA ILE A 101 -2.96 13.07 1.46
C ILE A 101 -1.96 13.49 2.54
N GLU A 102 -2.41 13.60 3.79
CA GLU A 102 -1.53 13.93 4.91
C GLU A 102 -0.44 12.89 5.10
N GLY A 103 -0.76 11.61 4.84
CA GLY A 103 0.19 10.51 4.84
C GLY A 103 1.22 10.65 3.73
N LEU A 104 0.78 10.92 2.49
CA LEU A 104 1.71 11.20 1.38
C LEU A 104 2.68 12.33 1.70
N LEU A 105 2.22 13.42 2.33
CA LEU A 105 3.08 14.56 2.69
C LEU A 105 4.23 14.19 3.66
N LYS A 106 4.15 13.04 4.35
CA LYS A 106 5.23 12.53 5.21
C LYS A 106 6.30 11.75 4.45
N ILE A 107 6.01 11.31 3.22
CA ILE A 107 6.96 10.55 2.41
C ILE A 107 8.11 11.48 1.96
N PRO A 108 9.37 11.18 2.30
CA PRO A 108 10.51 11.97 1.87
C PRO A 108 10.71 11.87 0.35
N GLY A 109 11.29 12.91 -0.26
CA GLY A 109 11.71 12.85 -1.66
C GLY A 109 10.59 12.95 -2.70
N ILE A 110 9.35 13.29 -2.32
CA ILE A 110 8.28 13.59 -3.30
C ILE A 110 8.76 14.66 -4.30
N PRO A 111 8.68 14.42 -5.63
CA PRO A 111 9.04 15.38 -6.66
C PRO A 111 8.20 16.66 -6.57
N ARG A 112 8.79 17.81 -6.96
CA ARG A 112 8.08 19.09 -7.00
C ARG A 112 6.83 19.01 -7.88
N GLU A 113 6.96 18.63 -9.14
CA GLU A 113 5.81 18.29 -9.97
C GLU A 113 5.57 16.79 -9.91
N SER A 114 4.40 16.42 -9.39
CA SER A 114 4.07 15.03 -9.09
C SER A 114 2.76 14.64 -9.77
N LEU A 115 2.72 13.39 -10.20
CA LEU A 115 1.50 12.76 -10.68
C LEU A 115 0.80 12.12 -9.47
N LEU A 116 -0.33 12.68 -9.06
CA LEU A 116 -1.17 12.15 -8.00
C LEU A 116 -2.26 11.25 -8.59
N LEU A 117 -2.22 9.98 -8.20
CA LEU A 117 -3.27 8.99 -8.45
C LEU A 117 -4.22 9.03 -7.25
N ILE A 118 -5.52 9.17 -7.54
CA ILE A 118 -6.60 9.15 -6.55
C ILE A 118 -7.51 7.99 -6.91
N GLY A 119 -7.69 7.06 -5.98
CA GLY A 119 -8.50 5.87 -6.16
C GLY A 119 -9.35 5.54 -4.95
N LYS A 120 -10.02 4.38 -5.00
CA LYS A 120 -10.75 3.81 -3.87
C LYS A 120 -10.46 2.32 -3.77
N ALA A 121 -9.88 1.90 -2.65
CA ALA A 121 -9.66 0.51 -2.31
C ALA A 121 -10.95 -0.14 -1.83
N ASP A 122 -11.20 -1.34 -2.32
CA ASP A 122 -12.23 -2.28 -1.87
C ASP A 122 -11.67 -3.42 -1.01
N MET A 123 -10.38 -3.71 -1.18
CA MET A 123 -9.61 -4.70 -0.43
C MET A 123 -8.14 -4.29 -0.38
N GLY A 124 -7.84 -3.21 0.35
CA GLY A 124 -6.47 -2.84 0.72
C GLY A 124 -6.02 -3.57 1.99
N ILE A 125 -4.71 -3.60 2.20
CA ILE A 125 -4.11 -4.06 3.47
C ILE A 125 -3.57 -2.84 4.20
N ASP A 126 -4.12 -2.53 5.37
CA ASP A 126 -3.54 -1.56 6.29
C ASP A 126 -2.31 -2.19 6.95
N ILE A 127 -1.13 -1.67 6.60
CA ILE A 127 0.13 -2.25 7.04
C ILE A 127 0.32 -2.09 8.55
N PHE A 128 -0.03 -0.93 9.10
CA PHE A 128 0.14 -0.67 10.53
C PHE A 128 -0.97 -1.30 11.35
N GLY A 129 -2.18 -1.43 10.81
CA GLY A 129 -3.24 -2.25 11.39
C GLY A 129 -2.85 -3.72 11.50
N LEU A 130 -2.26 -4.29 10.45
CA LEU A 130 -1.71 -5.65 10.48
C LEU A 130 -0.60 -5.82 11.52
N LEU A 131 0.37 -4.91 11.54
CA LEU A 131 1.46 -4.94 12.53
C LEU A 131 0.92 -4.82 13.96
N HIS A 132 -0.03 -3.91 14.19
CA HIS A 132 -0.69 -3.76 15.49
C HIS A 132 -1.33 -5.07 15.94
N PHE A 133 -2.08 -5.74 15.06
CA PHE A 133 -2.67 -7.05 15.33
C PHE A 133 -1.60 -8.09 15.72
N LEU A 134 -0.55 -8.24 14.89
CA LEU A 134 0.51 -9.23 15.11
C LEU A 134 1.23 -9.04 16.45
N PHE A 135 1.47 -7.78 16.85
CA PHE A 135 2.10 -7.49 18.15
C PHE A 135 1.14 -7.65 19.32
N LYS A 136 -0.10 -7.18 19.20
CA LYS A 136 -1.11 -7.27 20.26
C LYS A 136 -1.34 -8.71 20.70
N TYR A 137 -1.39 -9.64 19.76
CA TYR A 137 -1.61 -11.07 20.01
C TYR A 137 -0.31 -11.89 20.09
N GLU A 138 0.84 -11.21 20.21
CA GLU A 138 2.16 -11.82 20.38
C GLU A 138 2.54 -12.88 19.32
N TYR A 139 2.07 -12.71 18.07
CA TYR A 139 2.42 -13.60 16.96
C TYR A 139 3.92 -13.52 16.61
N VAL A 140 4.52 -12.35 16.83
CA VAL A 140 5.93 -12.08 16.59
C VAL A 140 6.64 -11.97 17.94
N LYS A 141 7.51 -12.94 18.25
CA LYS A 141 8.38 -12.93 19.44
C LYS A 141 9.84 -12.93 18.99
N ASN A 142 10.75 -12.53 19.88
CA ASN A 142 12.20 -12.60 19.66
C ASN A 142 12.66 -11.97 18.34
N ILE A 143 12.26 -10.71 18.13
CA ILE A 143 12.63 -9.94 16.94
C ILE A 143 14.13 -9.64 16.97
N ASP A 144 14.82 -9.88 15.85
CA ASP A 144 16.22 -9.54 15.71
C ASP A 144 16.42 -8.02 15.86
N ILE A 145 17.45 -7.61 16.60
CA ILE A 145 17.73 -6.18 16.93
C ILE A 145 17.82 -5.32 15.66
N GLU A 146 18.26 -5.91 14.56
CA GLU A 146 18.39 -5.23 13.27
C GLU A 146 17.05 -4.79 12.66
N ILE A 147 15.96 -5.49 12.98
CA ILE A 147 14.62 -5.28 12.42
C ILE A 147 13.61 -4.91 13.50
N TYR A 148 14.02 -4.19 14.55
CA TYR A 148 13.14 -3.86 15.68
C TYR A 148 12.03 -2.84 15.31
N PRO A 149 10.80 -2.93 15.86
CA PRO A 149 9.63 -2.14 15.41
C PRO A 149 9.84 -0.62 15.40
N GLN A 150 10.66 -0.11 16.32
CA GLN A 150 10.99 1.31 16.48
C GLN A 150 11.60 1.92 15.21
N LYS A 151 12.27 1.10 14.39
CA LYS A 151 12.89 1.55 13.14
C LYS A 151 11.85 1.86 12.05
N ILE A 152 10.65 1.28 12.14
CA ILE A 152 9.58 1.46 11.15
C ILE A 152 8.45 2.40 11.62
N TYR A 153 8.43 2.84 12.88
CA TYR A 153 7.41 3.79 13.39
C TYR A 153 7.32 5.10 12.60
N LYS A 154 8.40 5.55 11.98
CA LYS A 154 8.35 6.73 11.09
C LYS A 154 7.36 6.57 9.92
N TYR A 155 7.18 5.34 9.41
CA TYR A 155 6.28 5.05 8.29
C TYR A 155 4.81 4.99 8.70
N GLU A 156 4.49 4.88 9.99
CA GLU A 156 3.10 4.87 10.48
C GLU A 156 2.35 6.13 10.04
N LYS A 157 3.06 7.26 10.08
CA LYS A 157 2.53 8.57 9.67
C LYS A 157 2.26 8.67 8.17
N GLU A 158 2.85 7.80 7.35
CA GLU A 158 2.58 7.72 5.90
C GLU A 158 1.23 7.06 5.63
N LYS A 159 0.62 6.40 6.64
CA LYS A 159 -0.63 5.66 6.56
C LYS A 159 -0.66 4.68 5.38
N GLU A 160 0.40 3.88 5.32
CA GLU A 160 0.71 2.93 4.26
C GLU A 160 -0.40 1.89 4.09
N ILE A 161 -0.91 1.79 2.86
CA ILE A 161 -1.84 0.77 2.38
C ILE A 161 -1.16 0.00 1.27
N ALA A 162 -1.09 -1.32 1.37
CA ALA A 162 -0.76 -2.14 0.21
C ALA A 162 -2.03 -2.39 -0.61
N TYR A 163 -1.98 -2.08 -1.90
CA TYR A 163 -3.12 -2.28 -2.80
C TYR A 163 -2.70 -2.60 -4.24
N LYS A 164 -3.45 -3.48 -4.89
CA LYS A 164 -3.28 -3.82 -6.31
C LYS A 164 -3.85 -2.72 -7.19
N THR A 165 -2.99 -2.11 -8.00
CA THR A 165 -3.41 -1.02 -8.91
C THR A 165 -4.32 -1.55 -10.02
N SER A 166 -5.59 -1.14 -10.03
CA SER A 166 -6.53 -1.42 -11.12
C SER A 166 -7.21 -0.15 -11.63
N PHE A 167 -7.41 -0.03 -12.95
CA PHE A 167 -7.94 1.19 -13.56
C PHE A 167 -9.38 1.51 -13.16
N ASP A 168 -10.21 0.50 -12.93
CA ASP A 168 -11.59 0.67 -12.47
C ASP A 168 -11.66 1.28 -11.05
N LYS A 169 -10.57 1.18 -10.29
CA LYS A 169 -10.44 1.72 -8.93
C LYS A 169 -9.81 3.11 -8.89
N ILE A 170 -9.17 3.55 -9.98
CA ILE A 170 -8.64 4.91 -10.11
C ILE A 170 -9.80 5.84 -10.49
N LYS A 171 -10.03 6.84 -9.63
CA LYS A 171 -11.05 7.88 -9.85
C LYS A 171 -10.50 9.02 -10.68
N LYS A 172 -9.28 9.46 -10.38
CA LYS A 172 -8.67 10.66 -10.94
C LYS A 172 -7.16 10.54 -11.00
N ILE A 173 -6.56 11.12 -12.03
CA ILE A 173 -5.10 11.32 -12.11
C ILE A 173 -4.86 12.79 -12.40
N VAL A 174 -4.10 13.46 -11.52
CA VAL A 174 -3.79 14.89 -11.65
C VAL A 174 -2.29 15.12 -11.51
N VAL A 175 -1.82 16.19 -12.14
CA VAL A 175 -0.51 16.77 -11.93
C VAL A 175 -0.69 17.91 -10.94
N VAL A 176 0.10 17.90 -9.88
CA VAL A 176 0.08 18.89 -8.80
C VAL A 176 1.51 19.23 -8.41
N ASP A 177 1.73 20.46 -7.95
CA ASP A 177 2.97 20.77 -7.23
C ASP A 177 2.88 20.14 -5.84
N LYS A 178 4.00 19.62 -5.33
CA LYS A 178 4.13 19.05 -3.99
C LYS A 178 3.53 19.96 -2.92
N LYS A 179 3.77 21.27 -3.01
CA LYS A 179 3.26 22.24 -2.04
C LYS A 179 1.74 22.33 -2.01
N ASP A 180 1.10 21.95 -3.12
CA ASP A 180 -0.35 22.07 -3.34
C ASP A 180 -1.05 20.70 -3.18
N LEU A 181 -0.35 19.65 -2.74
CA LEU A 181 -0.94 18.30 -2.55
C LEU A 181 -2.16 18.31 -1.60
N SER A 182 -2.09 19.08 -0.51
CA SER A 182 -3.23 19.25 0.42
C SER A 182 -4.43 19.93 -0.22
N GLU A 183 -4.20 20.77 -1.23
CA GLU A 183 -5.20 21.55 -1.96
C GLU A 183 -5.45 21.00 -3.37
N HIS A 184 -5.12 19.73 -3.63
CA HIS A 184 -5.18 19.09 -4.95
C HIS A 184 -6.57 19.08 -5.61
N LYS A 185 -7.63 19.45 -4.90
CA LYS A 185 -8.97 19.63 -5.48
C LYS A 185 -9.13 20.96 -6.20
N GLU A 186 -8.41 21.98 -5.74
CA GLU A 186 -8.52 23.38 -6.21
C GLU A 186 -7.31 23.77 -7.06
N LYS A 187 -6.11 23.29 -6.67
CA LYS A 187 -4.84 23.66 -7.28
C LYS A 187 -4.24 22.50 -8.09
N ILE A 188 -4.90 22.16 -9.19
CA ILE A 188 -4.37 21.21 -10.17
C ILE A 188 -3.63 21.94 -11.29
N ILE A 189 -2.43 21.46 -11.65
CA ILE A 189 -1.71 21.92 -12.83
C ILE A 189 -2.38 21.36 -14.08
N LYS A 190 -2.72 20.08 -14.04
CA LYS A 190 -3.34 19.36 -15.17
C LYS A 190 -4.08 18.13 -14.69
N GLU A 191 -5.28 17.91 -15.19
CA GLU A 191 -5.93 16.60 -15.11
C GLU A 191 -5.50 15.73 -16.29
N ILE A 192 -5.13 14.47 -16.03
CA ILE A 192 -4.76 13.53 -17.08
C ILE A 192 -6.02 12.84 -17.61
N PRO A 193 -6.34 12.99 -18.91
CA PRO A 193 -7.47 12.29 -19.52
C PRO A 193 -7.37 10.77 -19.40
N LYS A 194 -8.52 10.08 -19.29
CA LYS A 194 -8.60 8.63 -19.06
C LYS A 194 -7.89 7.81 -20.14
N GLU A 195 -7.93 8.25 -21.39
CA GLU A 195 -7.26 7.64 -22.52
C GLU A 195 -5.72 7.65 -22.41
N LEU A 196 -5.17 8.53 -21.57
CA LEU A 196 -3.73 8.62 -21.28
C LEU A 196 -3.33 7.93 -19.98
N TRP A 197 -4.26 7.33 -19.23
CA TRP A 197 -3.94 6.70 -17.95
C TRP A 197 -2.97 5.53 -18.13
N GLY A 198 -3.17 4.65 -19.12
CA GLY A 198 -2.18 3.62 -19.43
C GLY A 198 -2.55 2.70 -20.58
N ARG A 199 -1.84 1.56 -20.72
CA ARG A 199 -2.14 0.53 -21.73
C ARG A 199 -3.28 -0.34 -21.22
N LYS A 200 -4.35 -0.53 -22.02
CA LYS A 200 -5.14 -1.76 -21.89
C LYS A 200 -4.13 -2.89 -22.00
N SER A 201 -4.07 -3.78 -21.02
CA SER A 201 -3.20 -4.94 -21.11
C SER A 201 -3.46 -5.60 -22.46
N LEU A 202 -2.41 -5.82 -23.25
CA LEU A 202 -2.50 -6.80 -24.31
C LEU A 202 -2.79 -8.11 -23.57
N ARG A 203 -4.00 -8.63 -23.78
CA ARG A 203 -4.36 -9.99 -23.36
C ARG A 203 -3.38 -10.98 -23.98
#